data_AF-A0A7U9SX89-F1
#
_entry.id   AF-A0A7U9SX89-F1
#
_cell.length_a   1.000
_cell.length_b   1.000
_cell.length_c   1.000
_cell.angle_alpha   90.00
_cell.angle_beta   90.00
_cell.angle_gamma   90.00
#
_symmetry.space_group_name_H-M   'P 1'
#
loop_
_entity.id
_entity.type
_entity.pdbx_description
1 polymer ?
#
loop_
_entity_poly.entity_id
_entity_poly.type
_entity_poly.pdbx_seq_one_letter_code
_entity_poly.pdbx_strand_id
1 'polypeptide(L)' 'MKILSSFMAANVEGADRISYTYSEIDKESGKILGQPKKESFVVLDGELLGHITAVRDYVRRHKLQEE' A
#
# COMPACT_ATOMS: atom_id res chain seq x y z
N MET A 1 -11.21 14.79 -6.00
CA MET A 1 -9.83 14.25 -6.16
C MET A 1 -9.64 13.14 -5.14
N LYS A 2 -8.92 12.07 -5.48
CA LYS A 2 -8.58 11.01 -4.52
C LYS A 2 -7.18 11.27 -3.96
N ILE A 3 -7.02 11.17 -2.64
CA ILE A 3 -5.72 11.25 -1.97
C ILE A 3 -5.46 9.94 -1.25
N LEU A 4 -4.35 9.28 -1.60
CA LEU A 4 -3.88 8.09 -0.91
C LEU A 4 -3.48 8.45 0.52
N SER A 5 -4.07 7.79 1.49
CA SER A 5 -3.82 8.04 2.92
C SER A 5 -2.83 7.05 3.50
N SER A 6 -2.98 5.76 3.18
CA SER A 6 -2.06 4.71 3.61
C SER A 6 -2.09 3.51 2.68
N PHE A 7 -1.05 2.69 2.73
CA PHE A 7 -1.05 1.38 2.12
C PHE A 7 -0.26 0.38 2.94
N MET A 8 -0.52 -0.89 2.70
CA MET A 8 0.18 -2.04 3.28
C MET A 8 0.39 -3.08 2.19
N ALA A 9 1.61 -3.60 2.11
CA ALA A 9 1.93 -4.80 1.33
C ALA A 9 1.90 -6.02 2.24
N ALA A 10 1.16 -7.05 1.84
CA ALA A 10 1.08 -8.31 2.56
C ALA A 10 1.14 -9.49 1.59
N ASN A 11 1.77 -10.58 2.00
CA ASN A 11 1.58 -11.85 1.30
C ASN A 11 0.37 -12.56 1.93
N VAL A 12 -0.67 -12.82 1.12
CA VAL A 12 -1.93 -13.41 1.56
C VAL A 12 -2.24 -14.58 0.63
N GLU A 13 -2.40 -15.78 1.18
CA GLU A 13 -2.72 -17.00 0.42
C GLU A 13 -1.72 -17.29 -0.73
N GLY A 14 -0.44 -16.95 -0.51
CA GLY A 14 0.63 -17.15 -1.48
C GLY A 14 0.76 -16.06 -2.54
N ALA A 15 -0.14 -15.07 -2.55
CA ALA A 15 -0.08 -13.94 -3.46
C ALA A 15 0.27 -12.63 -2.73
N ASP A 16 1.11 -11.80 -3.35
CA ASP A 16 1.36 -10.45 -2.83
C ASP A 16 0.14 -9.55 -3.11
N ARG A 17 -0.31 -8.85 -2.08
CA ARG A 17 -1.51 -7.99 -2.10
C ARG A 17 -1.18 -6.62 -1.54
N ILE A 18 -1.65 -5.58 -2.22
CA ILE A 18 -1.63 -4.21 -1.70
C ILE A 18 -3.02 -3.88 -1.19
N SER A 19 -3.11 -3.48 0.07
CA SER A 19 -4.30 -2.85 0.65
C SER A 19 -4.02 -1.38 0.87
N TYR A 20 -4.94 -0.51 0.50
CA TYR A 20 -4.77 0.93 0.63
C TYR A 20 -6.05 1.63 1.10
N THR A 21 -5.87 2.80 1.69
CA THR A 21 -6.96 3.70 2.04
C THR A 21 -6.79 5.03 1.34
N TYR A 22 -7.90 5.65 0.97
CA TYR A 22 -7.89 6.98 0.38
C TYR A 22 -9.10 7.80 0.82
N SER A 23 -8.92 9.11 0.83
CA SER A 23 -10.00 10.07 1.02
C SER A 23 -10.36 10.70 -0.32
N GLU A 24 -11.65 10.96 -0.52
CA GLU A 24 -12.12 11.80 -1.61
C GLU A 24 -12.19 13.25 -1.13
N ILE A 25 -11.77 14.18 -1.96
CA ILE A 25 -11.76 15.61 -1.67
C ILE A 25 -12.53 16.33 -2.75
N ASP A 26 -13.43 17.22 -2.34
CA ASP A 26 -14.12 18.12 -3.25
C ASP A 26 -13.14 19.12 -3.85
N LYS A 27 -13.09 19.21 -5.19
CA LYS A 27 -12.06 20.01 -5.87
C LYS A 27 -12.26 21.51 -5.69
N GLU A 28 -13.50 21.95 -5.47
CA GLU A 28 -13.82 23.37 -5.38
C GLU A 28 -13.69 23.89 -3.95
N SER A 29 -14.18 23.14 -2.96
CA SER A 29 -14.16 23.55 -1.55
C SER A 29 -12.95 23.03 -0.76
N GLY A 30 -12.20 22.07 -1.30
CA GLY A 30 -11.07 21.43 -0.60
C GLY A 30 -11.49 20.55 0.58
N LYS A 31 -12.78 20.30 0.76
CA LYS A 31 -13.30 19.51 1.88
C LYS A 31 -13.19 18.01 1.62
N ILE A 32 -12.90 17.25 2.67
CA ILE A 32 -12.96 15.78 2.62
C ILE A 32 -14.41 15.34 2.45
N LEU A 33 -14.64 14.50 1.47
CA LEU A 33 -15.92 13.88 1.13
C LEU A 33 -16.04 12.54 1.84
N GLY A 34 -16.87 12.52 2.88
CA GLY A 34 -17.24 11.30 3.58
C GLY A 34 -16.09 10.64 4.35
N GLN A 35 -16.28 9.36 4.66
CA GLN A 35 -15.29 8.55 5.37
C GLN A 35 -14.20 8.01 4.42
N PRO A 36 -12.97 7.76 4.92
CA PRO A 36 -11.93 7.11 4.14
C PRO A 36 -12.39 5.76 3.59
N LYS A 37 -12.11 5.52 2.32
CA LYS A 37 -12.41 4.25 1.64
C LYS A 37 -11.21 3.33 1.74
N LYS A 38 -11.44 2.02 1.84
CA LYS A 38 -10.42 0.98 1.84
C LYS A 38 -10.62 0.05 0.66
N GLU A 39 -9.56 -0.18 -0.10
CA GLU A 39 -9.54 -1.06 -1.26
C GLU A 39 -8.28 -1.93 -1.24
N SER A 40 -8.24 -2.96 -2.08
CA SER A 40 -7.06 -3.82 -2.23
C SER A 40 -7.05 -4.55 -3.56
N PHE A 41 -5.86 -4.92 -4.03
CA PHE A 41 -5.66 -5.71 -5.25
C PHE A 41 -4.48 -6.67 -5.10
N VAL A 42 -4.52 -7.76 -5.88
CA VAL A 42 -3.41 -8.71 -6.02
C VAL A 42 -2.37 -8.14 -6.97
N VAL A 43 -1.11 -8.19 -6.58
CA VAL A 43 0.02 -7.70 -7.37
C VAL A 43 0.39 -8.75 -8.40
N LEU A 44 0.13 -8.43 -9.67
CA LEU A 44 0.51 -9.25 -10.82
C LEU A 44 1.61 -8.60 -11.67
N ASP A 45 1.84 -7.30 -11.47
CA ASP A 45 2.85 -6.54 -12.17
C ASP A 45 4.26 -6.83 -11.59
N GLY A 46 5.21 -7.13 -12.49
CA GLY A 46 6.55 -7.55 -12.11
C GLY A 46 7.42 -6.42 -11.53
N GLU A 47 7.23 -5.19 -11.99
CA GLU A 47 7.97 -4.03 -11.48
C GLU A 47 7.53 -3.72 -10.05
N LEU A 48 6.22 -3.67 -9.81
CA LEU A 48 5.66 -3.46 -8.48
C LEU A 48 6.08 -4.58 -7.51
N LEU A 49 6.07 -5.84 -7.96
CA LEU A 49 6.55 -6.97 -7.16
C LEU A 49 8.04 -6.80 -6.79
N GLY A 50 8.85 -6.31 -7.73
CA GLY A 50 10.26 -5.99 -7.51
C GLY A 50 10.45 -4.96 -6.39
N HIS A 51 9.66 -3.88 -6.39
CA HIS A 51 9.70 -2.87 -5.33
C HIS A 51 9.28 -3.42 -3.95
N ILE A 52 8.20 -4.22 -3.89
CA ILE A 52 7.76 -4.85 -2.64
C ILE A 52 8.84 -5.77 -2.09
N THR A 53 9.49 -6.55 -2.97
CA THR A 53 10.59 -7.45 -2.60
C THR A 53 11.78 -6.67 -2.04
N ALA A 54 12.15 -5.54 -2.66
CA ALA A 54 13.25 -4.70 -2.18
C ALA A 54 13.01 -4.17 -0.76
N VAL A 55 11.78 -3.71 -0.46
CA VAL A 55 11.42 -3.27 0.90
C VAL A 55 11.49 -4.42 1.90
N ARG A 56 10.98 -5.60 1.52
CA ARG A 56 11.00 -6.80 2.36
C ARG A 56 12.43 -7.22 2.70
N ASP A 57 13.32 -7.21 1.71
CA ASP A 57 14.72 -7.56 1.89
C ASP A 57 15.46 -6.54 2.76
N TYR A 58 15.16 -5.24 2.62
CA TYR A 58 15.71 -4.22 3.50
C TYR A 58 15.36 -4.49 4.96
N VAL A 59 14.07 -4.75 5.25
CA VAL A 59 13.61 -5.07 6.62
C VAL A 59 14.33 -6.30 7.14
N ARG A 60 14.44 -7.38 6.35
CA ARG A 60 15.14 -8.60 6.74
C ARG A 60 16.59 -8.35 7.12
N ARG A 61 17.34 -7.64 6.26
CA ARG A 61 18.78 -7.42 6.45
C ARG A 61 19.09 -6.45 7.58
N HIS A 62 18.25 -5.43 7.80
CA HIS A 62 18.60 -4.32 8.68
C HIS A 62 17.79 -4.25 9.97
N LYS A 63 16.67 -4.97 10.05
CA LYS A 63 15.75 -4.90 11.20
C LYS A 63 15.50 -6.25 11.86
N LEU A 64 15.75 -7.36 11.16
CA LEU A 64 15.47 -8.71 11.65
C LEU A 64 16.72 -9.59 11.79
N GLN A 65 17.91 -9.11 11.38
CA GLN A 65 19.15 -9.75 11.80
C GLN A 65 19.36 -9.38 13.27
N GLU A 66 19.12 -10.34 14.18
CA GLU A 66 19.70 -10.31 15.52
C GLU A 66 21.23 -10.51 15.38
N GLU A 67 22.01 -9.93 16.29
CA GLU A 67 23.48 -10.11 16.35
C GLU A 67 23.89 -11.59 16.45
#